data_AF-A0A1X1N7Q8-F1
#
_entry.id   AF-A0A1X1N7Q8-F1
#
_cell.length_a   1.000
_cell.length_b   1.000
_cell.length_c   1.000
_cell.angle_alpha   90.00
_cell.angle_beta   90.00
_cell.angle_gamma   90.00
#
_symmetry.space_group_name_H-M   'P 1'
#
loop_
_entity.id
_entity.type
_entity.pdbx_description
1 polymer ?
#
loop_
_entity_poly.entity_id
_entity_poly.type
_entity_poly.pdbx_seq_one_letter_code
_entity_poly.pdbx_strand_id
1 'polypeptide(L)'
;MSTTRHLVNRQRRLATVQATHPRTATPPPRAEPEPPRARRRRLPALPTLTAVLGVLTVILGGFAAWATGEAAALRDTPAARNAALTDIARTSEVKGQVTKAVNELFSYDYAAAATADKAVRTHLTGKAVEQHRAMLAPVREQAAKQKLVLTTTVTESGVELIDGDRARVLIYADQNNTRTAAKKDGTTYGAAMFVVEAVRKDNAWRIAAIDTLGAGS
;
A
#
# COMPACT_ATOMS: atom_id res chain seq x y z
N MET A 1 -11.15 -72.77 26.87
CA MET A 1 -11.92 -74.00 27.09
C MET A 1 -13.28 -73.85 26.41
N SER A 2 -13.40 -74.42 25.20
CA SER A 2 -14.65 -74.46 24.43
C SER A 2 -15.37 -75.77 24.71
N THR A 3 -16.63 -75.72 25.09
CA THR A 3 -17.46 -76.92 25.29
C THR A 3 -18.83 -76.76 24.67
N THR A 4 -18.91 -77.28 23.45
CA THR A 4 -19.99 -78.03 22.81
C THR A 4 -21.13 -78.53 23.71
N ARG A 5 -22.38 -78.25 23.30
CA ARG A 5 -23.56 -79.13 23.44
C ARG A 5 -24.61 -78.68 22.41
N HIS A 6 -24.80 -79.45 21.33
CA HIS A 6 -25.84 -80.48 21.14
C HIS A 6 -27.25 -79.89 20.93
N LEU A 7 -28.12 -80.31 20.01
CA LEU A 7 -28.14 -81.28 18.89
C LEU A 7 -29.58 -81.23 18.30
N VAL A 8 -29.78 -81.78 17.08
CA VAL A 8 -31.06 -82.30 16.51
C VAL A 8 -32.11 -81.23 16.11
N ASN A 9 -32.38 -80.89 14.84
CA ASN A 9 -32.72 -81.63 13.62
C ASN A 9 -33.94 -82.57 13.73
N ARG A 10 -35.14 -82.11 13.32
CA ARG A 10 -35.98 -82.88 12.37
C ARG A 10 -37.24 -82.12 11.91
N GLN A 11 -37.24 -81.88 10.60
CA GLN A 11 -38.25 -82.37 9.64
C GLN A 11 -39.66 -81.76 9.53
N ARG A 12 -40.02 -81.66 8.23
CA ARG A 12 -41.35 -81.70 7.58
C ARG A 12 -42.11 -80.37 7.61
N ARG A 13 -42.74 -79.90 6.52
CA ARG A 13 -43.20 -80.57 5.30
C ARG A 13 -43.47 -79.50 4.24
N LEU A 14 -43.07 -79.77 3.00
CA LEU A 14 -43.66 -79.19 1.79
C LEU A 14 -44.93 -79.97 1.46
N ALA A 15 -46.03 -79.27 1.17
CA ALA A 15 -47.20 -79.66 0.36
C ALA A 15 -48.16 -78.45 0.37
N THR A 16 -48.32 -77.69 -0.71
CA THR A 16 -49.22 -77.99 -1.85
C THR A 16 -50.64 -78.31 -1.39
N VAL A 17 -51.55 -77.33 -1.46
CA VAL A 17 -52.98 -77.47 -1.86
C VAL A 17 -53.41 -76.05 -2.29
N GLN A 18 -53.43 -75.74 -3.59
CA GLN A 18 -54.55 -75.92 -4.51
C GLN A 18 -55.81 -75.14 -4.09
N ALA A 19 -56.12 -74.13 -4.89
CA ALA A 19 -57.26 -73.25 -4.74
C ALA A 19 -58.58 -74.03 -4.88
N THR A 20 -59.49 -73.77 -3.95
CA THR A 20 -60.91 -74.08 -4.09
C THR A 20 -61.64 -72.78 -3.80
N HIS A 21 -62.73 -72.49 -4.51
CA HIS A 21 -64.04 -72.12 -3.97
C HIS A 21 -65.02 -72.05 -5.15
N PRO A 22 -66.31 -72.35 -4.92
CA PRO A 22 -67.25 -71.24 -5.04
C PRO A 22 -68.34 -71.18 -3.96
N ARG A 23 -68.81 -69.93 -3.80
CA ARG A 23 -70.15 -69.44 -3.40
C ARG A 23 -70.52 -69.17 -1.93
N THR A 24 -70.54 -67.84 -1.67
CA THR A 24 -71.60 -66.97 -1.10
C THR A 24 -71.95 -66.98 0.40
N ALA A 25 -71.60 -65.88 1.09
CA ALA A 25 -72.48 -65.04 1.94
C ALA A 25 -71.72 -63.77 2.43
N THR A 26 -72.42 -62.68 2.76
CA THR A 26 -71.92 -61.33 3.19
C THR A 26 -72.61 -60.95 4.54
N PRO A 27 -72.26 -59.87 5.29
CA PRO A 27 -71.13 -59.55 6.22
C PRO A 27 -71.55 -59.34 7.72
N PRO A 28 -70.63 -59.06 8.68
CA PRO A 28 -70.67 -57.81 9.48
C PRO A 28 -69.27 -57.19 9.81
N PRO A 29 -69.14 -56.02 10.48
CA PRO A 29 -68.06 -55.05 10.26
C PRO A 29 -66.93 -54.97 11.32
N ARG A 30 -65.81 -54.35 10.88
CA ARG A 30 -64.84 -53.49 11.62
C ARG A 30 -63.92 -54.11 12.71
N ALA A 31 -62.62 -54.06 12.43
CA ALA A 31 -61.62 -53.25 13.18
C ALA A 31 -60.30 -53.19 12.39
N GLU A 32 -59.93 -51.99 11.95
CA GLU A 32 -58.72 -51.66 11.23
C GLU A 32 -57.60 -51.33 12.25
N PRO A 33 -56.44 -52.00 12.26
CA PRO A 33 -55.31 -51.56 13.08
C PRO A 33 -54.63 -50.36 12.41
N GLU A 34 -54.65 -49.20 13.09
CA GLU A 34 -53.96 -47.98 12.67
C GLU A 34 -52.46 -48.23 12.37
N PRO A 35 -51.89 -47.60 11.34
CA PRO A 35 -50.44 -47.61 11.13
C PRO A 35 -49.73 -46.79 12.21
N PRO A 36 -48.50 -47.19 12.63
CA PRO A 36 -47.75 -46.47 13.65
C PRO A 36 -47.46 -45.02 13.21
N ARG A 37 -47.85 -44.08 14.07
CA ARG A 37 -47.64 -42.63 13.87
C ARG A 37 -46.14 -42.32 13.75
N ALA A 38 -45.83 -41.54 12.72
CA ALA A 38 -44.49 -41.21 12.25
C ALA A 38 -43.62 -40.46 13.27
N ARG A 39 -42.32 -40.77 13.29
CA ARG A 39 -41.30 -39.80 13.69
C ARG A 39 -40.63 -39.24 12.43
N ARG A 40 -41.28 -38.25 11.81
CA ARG A 40 -40.64 -37.45 10.75
C ARG A 40 -39.46 -36.71 11.38
N ARG A 41 -38.23 -37.20 11.15
CA ARG A 41 -37.02 -36.37 11.36
C ARG A 41 -37.19 -35.16 10.46
N ARG A 42 -37.47 -34.00 11.05
CA ARG A 42 -37.43 -32.73 10.33
C ARG A 42 -35.97 -32.53 9.92
N LEU A 43 -35.68 -32.71 8.63
CA LEU A 43 -34.44 -32.24 8.05
C LEU A 43 -34.37 -30.73 8.34
N PRO A 44 -33.23 -30.19 8.84
CA PRO A 44 -33.09 -28.75 8.98
C PRO A 44 -33.35 -28.11 7.62
N ALA A 45 -34.15 -27.05 7.62
CA ALA A 45 -34.71 -26.43 6.42
C ALA A 45 -33.60 -26.11 5.40
N LEU A 46 -33.68 -26.68 4.19
CA LEU A 46 -32.81 -26.32 3.07
C LEU A 46 -32.54 -24.80 2.92
N PRO A 47 -33.50 -23.87 3.11
CA PRO A 47 -33.23 -22.44 2.96
C PRO A 47 -32.23 -21.87 3.98
N THR A 48 -32.16 -22.39 5.21
CA THR A 48 -31.18 -21.89 6.19
C THR A 48 -29.77 -22.36 5.84
N LEU A 49 -29.62 -23.57 5.31
CA LEU A 49 -28.33 -24.05 4.81
C LEU A 49 -27.85 -23.22 3.61
N THR A 50 -28.74 -22.91 2.67
CA THR A 50 -28.41 -22.08 1.50
C THR A 50 -28.07 -20.64 1.91
N ALA A 51 -28.80 -20.06 2.88
CA ALA A 51 -28.50 -18.73 3.40
C ALA A 51 -27.14 -18.68 4.11
N VAL A 52 -26.83 -19.68 4.95
CA VAL A 52 -25.53 -19.82 5.62
C VAL A 52 -24.40 -19.96 4.61
N LEU A 53 -24.58 -20.79 3.57
CA LEU A 53 -23.59 -20.93 2.50
C LEU A 53 -23.39 -19.63 1.73
N GLY A 54 -24.46 -18.90 1.42
CA GLY A 54 -24.37 -17.60 0.75
C GLY A 54 -23.58 -16.57 1.57
N VAL A 55 -23.86 -16.47 2.88
CA VAL A 55 -23.10 -15.60 3.80
C VAL A 55 -21.63 -16.02 3.85
N LEU A 56 -21.36 -17.32 3.95
CA LEU A 56 -19.99 -17.84 3.96
C LEU A 56 -19.23 -17.48 2.67
N THR A 57 -19.87 -17.58 1.50
CA THR A 57 -19.26 -17.19 0.23
C THR A 57 -18.95 -15.70 0.16
N VAL A 58 -19.82 -14.84 0.68
CA VAL A 58 -19.56 -13.38 0.73
C VAL A 58 -18.37 -13.08 1.66
N ILE A 59 -18.32 -13.72 2.83
CA ILE A 59 -17.20 -13.53 3.78
C ILE A 59 -15.89 -14.02 3.18
N LEU A 60 -15.88 -15.22 2.59
CA LEU A 60 -14.69 -15.78 1.95
C LEU A 60 -14.26 -14.99 0.72
N GLY A 61 -15.21 -14.50 -0.08
CA GLY A 61 -14.93 -13.63 -1.23
C GLY A 61 -14.36 -12.27 -0.80
N GLY A 62 -14.91 -11.66 0.25
CA GLY A 62 -14.38 -10.44 0.84
C GLY A 62 -12.98 -10.63 1.43
N PHE A 63 -12.76 -11.73 2.15
CA PHE A 63 -11.44 -12.08 2.68
C PHE A 63 -10.44 -12.37 1.56
N ALA A 64 -10.82 -13.08 0.50
CA ALA A 64 -9.95 -13.34 -0.64
C ALA A 64 -9.57 -12.04 -1.37
N ALA A 65 -10.53 -11.12 -1.56
CA ALA A 65 -10.25 -9.80 -2.15
C ALA A 65 -9.31 -8.97 -1.26
N TRP A 66 -9.53 -8.98 0.05
CA TRP A 66 -8.66 -8.31 1.01
C TRP A 66 -7.25 -8.93 1.05
N ALA A 67 -7.16 -10.26 1.18
CA ALA A 67 -5.91 -10.99 1.25
C ALA A 67 -5.10 -10.93 -0.05
N THR A 68 -5.76 -10.82 -1.21
CA THR A 68 -5.06 -10.61 -2.49
C THR A 68 -4.51 -9.19 -2.62
N GLY A 69 -5.22 -8.18 -2.11
CA GLY A 69 -4.70 -6.81 -2.01
C GLY A 69 -3.47 -6.73 -1.09
N GLU A 70 -3.55 -7.36 0.08
CA GLU A 70 -2.45 -7.37 1.05
C GLU A 70 -1.26 -8.20 0.55
N ALA A 71 -1.52 -9.35 -0.08
CA ALA A 71 -0.47 -10.16 -0.69
C ALA A 71 0.18 -9.48 -1.90
N ALA A 72 -0.56 -8.68 -2.66
CA ALA A 72 0.01 -7.86 -3.72
C ALA A 72 0.95 -6.80 -3.12
N ALA A 73 0.55 -6.10 -2.06
CA ALA A 73 1.41 -5.14 -1.36
C ALA A 73 2.67 -5.78 -0.76
N LEU A 74 2.59 -7.02 -0.25
CA LEU A 74 3.72 -7.77 0.28
C LEU A 74 4.65 -8.37 -0.80
N ARG A 75 4.12 -8.68 -1.98
CA ARG A 75 4.89 -9.19 -3.14
C ARG A 75 5.45 -8.09 -4.01
N ASP A 76 4.85 -6.90 -3.93
CA ASP A 76 5.40 -5.70 -4.52
C ASP A 76 6.76 -5.46 -3.86
N THR A 77 7.81 -5.41 -4.65
CA THR A 77 9.16 -5.17 -4.17
C THR A 77 9.54 -3.76 -4.59
N PRO A 78 9.37 -2.74 -3.72
CA PRO A 78 9.68 -1.35 -4.06
C PRO A 78 11.09 -1.19 -4.62
N ALA A 79 12.05 -1.98 -4.11
CA ALA A 79 13.42 -2.02 -4.60
C ALA A 79 13.54 -2.51 -6.06
N ALA A 80 12.71 -3.45 -6.52
CA ALA A 80 12.76 -3.96 -7.89
C ALA A 80 12.20 -2.97 -8.91
N ARG A 81 11.27 -2.11 -8.49
CA ARG A 81 10.72 -1.02 -9.33
C ARG A 81 11.49 0.29 -9.20
N ASN A 82 12.39 0.40 -8.22
CA ASN A 82 13.18 1.60 -7.99
C ASN A 82 14.25 1.75 -9.09
N ALA A 83 13.98 2.62 -10.06
CA ALA A 83 14.92 2.90 -11.13
C ALA A 83 16.22 3.53 -10.60
N ALA A 84 16.25 4.05 -9.37
CA ALA A 84 17.48 4.53 -8.75
C ALA A 84 18.56 3.43 -8.66
N LEU A 85 18.13 2.17 -8.49
CA LEU A 85 19.00 1.01 -8.31
C LEU A 85 19.35 0.31 -9.62
N THR A 86 18.52 0.44 -10.65
CA THR A 86 18.65 -0.32 -11.90
C THR A 86 19.02 0.55 -13.11
N ASP A 87 18.77 1.86 -13.08
CA ASP A 87 19.06 2.82 -14.15
C ASP A 87 20.09 3.85 -13.68
N ILE A 88 21.37 3.51 -13.82
CA ILE A 88 22.51 4.35 -13.43
C ILE A 88 22.50 5.68 -14.20
N ALA A 89 22.06 5.67 -15.46
CA ALA A 89 22.01 6.88 -16.29
C ALA A 89 20.97 7.86 -15.74
N ARG A 90 19.77 7.38 -15.42
CA ARG A 90 18.71 8.22 -14.82
C ARG A 90 19.07 8.70 -13.43
N THR A 91 19.72 7.85 -12.62
CA THR A 91 20.25 8.27 -11.30
C THR A 91 21.28 9.39 -11.43
N SER A 92 22.21 9.27 -12.38
CA SER A 92 23.23 10.29 -12.63
C SER A 92 22.61 11.60 -13.15
N GLU A 93 21.62 11.51 -14.04
CA GLU A 93 20.86 12.66 -14.53
C GLU A 93 20.16 13.40 -13.39
N VAL A 94 19.42 12.68 -12.54
CA VAL A 94 18.74 13.24 -11.36
C VAL A 94 19.75 13.87 -10.41
N LYS A 95 20.82 13.16 -10.02
CA LYS A 95 21.86 13.72 -9.14
C LYS A 95 22.42 15.03 -9.68
N GLY A 96 22.80 15.06 -10.96
CA GLY A 96 23.39 16.24 -11.58
C GLY A 96 22.43 17.43 -11.66
N GLN A 97 21.21 17.21 -12.17
CA GLN A 97 20.23 18.28 -12.33
C GLN A 97 19.75 18.82 -10.98
N VAL A 98 19.46 17.94 -10.01
CA VAL A 98 19.03 18.35 -8.68
C VAL A 98 20.14 19.07 -7.93
N THR A 99 21.39 18.58 -7.99
CA THR A 99 22.55 19.26 -7.39
C THR A 99 22.70 20.69 -7.93
N LYS A 100 22.63 20.84 -9.25
CA LYS A 100 22.68 22.17 -9.89
C LYS A 100 21.52 23.06 -9.43
N ALA A 101 20.30 22.54 -9.45
CA ALA A 101 19.12 23.26 -9.01
C ALA A 101 19.26 23.75 -7.56
N VAL A 102 19.70 22.89 -6.64
CA VAL A 102 19.91 23.25 -5.23
C VAL A 102 20.96 24.36 -5.09
N ASN A 103 22.12 24.23 -5.73
CA ASN A 103 23.17 25.25 -5.67
C ASN A 103 22.67 26.62 -6.13
N GLU A 104 21.89 26.66 -7.22
CA GLU A 104 21.32 27.90 -7.76
C GLU A 104 20.16 28.46 -6.91
N LEU A 105 19.34 27.59 -6.32
CA LEU A 105 18.18 28.01 -5.53
C LEU A 105 18.56 28.51 -4.14
N PHE A 106 19.51 27.86 -3.48
CA PHE A 106 19.88 28.16 -2.09
C PHE A 106 21.12 29.05 -1.97
N SER A 107 21.60 29.59 -3.10
CA SER A 107 22.57 30.69 -3.11
C SER A 107 21.85 32.01 -3.40
N TYR A 108 22.16 33.05 -2.63
CA TYR A 108 21.53 34.35 -2.74
C TYR A 108 22.57 35.47 -2.62
N ASP A 109 22.56 36.38 -3.58
CA ASP A 109 23.33 37.62 -3.55
C ASP A 109 22.36 38.81 -3.55
N TYR A 110 22.56 39.74 -2.61
CA TYR A 110 21.78 40.97 -2.49
C TYR A 110 21.76 41.80 -3.78
N ALA A 111 22.79 41.70 -4.62
CA ALA A 111 22.91 42.43 -5.88
C ALA A 111 22.27 41.70 -7.08
N ALA A 112 21.90 40.42 -6.94
CA ALA A 112 21.50 39.55 -8.06
C ALA A 112 20.08 38.97 -7.93
N ALA A 113 19.11 39.76 -7.46
CA ALA A 113 17.73 39.32 -7.26
C ALA A 113 17.10 38.71 -8.53
N ALA A 114 17.36 39.27 -9.71
CA ALA A 114 16.84 38.75 -10.98
C ALA A 114 17.34 37.32 -11.30
N THR A 115 18.58 37.00 -10.91
CA THR A 115 19.15 35.65 -11.08
C THR A 115 18.45 34.66 -10.16
N ALA A 116 18.19 35.05 -8.90
CA ALA A 116 17.45 34.23 -7.96
C ALA A 116 16.01 33.95 -8.43
N ASP A 117 15.31 34.95 -8.95
CA ASP A 117 13.95 34.79 -9.49
C ASP A 117 13.92 33.87 -10.71
N LYS A 118 14.93 33.95 -11.58
CA LYS A 118 15.08 33.05 -12.72
C LYS A 118 15.31 31.61 -12.26
N ALA A 119 16.17 31.39 -11.26
CA ALA A 119 16.42 30.06 -10.71
C ALA A 119 15.14 29.43 -10.15
N VAL A 120 14.35 30.19 -9.37
CA VAL A 120 13.04 29.77 -8.85
C VAL A 120 12.11 29.33 -9.98
N ARG A 121 11.97 30.15 -11.04
CA ARG A 121 11.10 29.83 -12.18
C ARG A 121 11.60 28.67 -13.03
N THR A 122 12.88 28.36 -13.00
CA THR A 122 13.49 27.28 -13.79
C THR A 122 13.37 25.95 -13.05
N HIS A 123 13.72 25.95 -11.77
CA HIS A 123 13.96 24.72 -11.00
C HIS A 123 12.81 24.33 -10.08
N LEU A 124 11.94 25.25 -9.69
CA LEU A 124 10.83 24.94 -8.77
C LEU A 124 9.51 24.73 -9.51
N THR A 125 8.64 23.95 -8.87
CA THR A 125 7.23 23.75 -9.25
C THR A 125 6.42 23.42 -8.00
N GLY A 126 5.10 23.57 -8.06
CA GLY A 126 4.21 23.18 -6.95
C GLY A 126 4.53 23.88 -5.63
N LYS A 127 4.42 23.14 -4.52
CA LYS A 127 4.60 23.68 -3.16
C LYS A 127 6.02 24.15 -2.86
N ALA A 128 7.04 23.62 -3.55
CA ALA A 128 8.43 24.02 -3.32
C ALA A 128 8.68 25.51 -3.54
N VAL A 129 7.91 26.18 -4.41
CA VAL A 129 8.02 27.64 -4.63
C VAL A 129 7.77 28.41 -3.33
N GLU A 130 6.71 28.06 -2.60
CA GLU A 130 6.36 28.72 -1.34
C GLU A 130 7.31 28.30 -0.21
N GLN A 131 7.68 27.02 -0.14
CA GLN A 131 8.63 26.51 0.85
C GLN A 131 9.99 27.23 0.74
N HIS A 132 10.53 27.32 -0.47
CA HIS A 132 11.77 28.05 -0.75
C HIS A 132 11.64 29.53 -0.39
N ARG A 133 10.52 30.16 -0.73
CA ARG A 133 10.26 31.55 -0.39
C ARG A 133 10.26 31.77 1.13
N ALA A 134 9.62 30.89 1.89
CA ALA A 134 9.58 30.96 3.35
C ALA A 134 10.99 30.79 3.94
N MET A 135 11.75 29.79 3.47
CA MET A 135 13.10 29.49 3.96
C MET A 135 14.08 30.64 3.73
N LEU A 136 14.01 31.33 2.58
CA LEU A 136 14.88 32.47 2.28
C LEU A 136 14.36 33.83 2.76
N ALA A 137 13.18 33.91 3.39
CA ALA A 137 12.65 35.19 3.86
C ALA A 137 13.59 35.90 4.87
N PRO A 138 14.14 35.22 5.90
CA PRO A 138 15.08 35.85 6.82
C PRO A 138 16.38 36.31 6.15
N VAL A 139 16.86 35.53 5.18
CA VAL A 139 18.07 35.83 4.40
C VAL A 139 17.87 37.12 3.61
N ARG A 140 16.72 37.26 2.93
CA ARG A 140 16.40 38.47 2.16
C ARG A 140 16.29 39.72 3.04
N GLU A 141 15.66 39.59 4.21
CA GLU A 141 15.55 40.71 5.15
C GLU A 141 16.93 41.18 5.65
N GLN A 142 17.80 40.23 5.98
CA GLN A 142 19.16 40.52 6.42
C GLN A 142 20.06 41.01 5.29
N ALA A 143 19.87 40.51 4.07
CA ALA A 143 20.67 40.88 2.91
C ALA A 143 20.55 42.35 2.54
N ALA A 144 19.34 42.93 2.62
CA ALA A 144 19.14 44.35 2.41
C ALA A 144 19.86 45.22 3.46
N LYS A 145 19.97 44.74 4.70
CA LYS A 145 20.56 45.48 5.83
C LYS A 145 22.08 45.34 5.92
N GLN A 146 22.62 44.16 5.58
CA GLN A 146 24.00 43.76 5.89
C GLN A 146 24.84 43.40 4.66
N LYS A 147 24.29 43.60 3.45
CA LYS A 147 24.90 43.18 2.17
C LYS A 147 25.37 41.73 2.24
N LEU A 148 24.41 40.89 2.58
CA LEU A 148 24.62 39.46 2.84
C LEU A 148 24.68 38.70 1.52
N VAL A 149 25.65 37.79 1.44
CA VAL A 149 25.77 36.79 0.38
C VAL A 149 25.71 35.41 1.03
N LEU A 150 24.70 34.63 0.65
CA LEU A 150 24.53 33.24 1.04
C LEU A 150 25.02 32.37 -0.11
N THR A 151 25.94 31.46 0.15
CA THR A 151 26.37 30.46 -0.82
C THR A 151 26.06 29.07 -0.27
N THR A 152 25.38 28.24 -1.05
CA THR A 152 25.16 26.83 -0.75
C THR A 152 25.92 25.98 -1.75
N THR A 153 26.73 25.05 -1.23
CA THR A 153 27.48 24.08 -2.02
C THR A 153 27.05 22.69 -1.61
N VAL A 154 26.35 21.98 -2.50
CA VAL A 154 26.07 20.56 -2.32
C VAL A 154 27.37 19.77 -2.30
N THR A 155 27.62 19.05 -1.22
CA THR A 155 28.79 18.20 -1.02
C THR A 155 28.53 16.78 -1.49
N GLU A 156 27.32 16.26 -1.27
CA GLU A 156 26.89 14.93 -1.74
C GLU A 156 25.38 14.90 -2.01
N SER A 157 24.96 14.04 -2.94
CA SER A 157 23.54 13.77 -3.18
C SER A 157 23.26 12.27 -3.36
N GLY A 158 22.25 11.75 -2.67
CA GLY A 158 21.83 10.34 -2.77
C GLY A 158 20.41 10.25 -3.32
N VAL A 159 20.20 9.46 -4.38
CA VAL A 159 18.85 9.22 -4.89
C VAL A 159 18.25 8.03 -4.16
N GLU A 160 17.21 8.29 -3.37
CA GLU A 160 16.51 7.28 -2.57
C GLU A 160 15.56 6.46 -3.46
N LEU A 161 14.80 7.15 -4.31
CA LEU A 161 13.77 6.56 -5.15
C LEU A 161 13.72 7.27 -6.50
N ILE A 162 13.56 6.50 -7.56
CA ILE A 162 13.07 6.97 -8.86
C ILE A 162 11.89 6.08 -9.25
N ASP A 163 10.72 6.70 -9.41
CA ASP A 163 9.48 6.08 -9.84
C ASP A 163 8.91 6.85 -11.04
N GLY A 164 9.15 6.33 -12.25
CA GLY A 164 8.79 7.00 -13.49
C GLY A 164 9.42 8.40 -13.61
N ASP A 165 8.57 9.43 -13.51
CA ASP A 165 8.92 10.85 -13.60
C ASP A 165 9.05 11.53 -12.23
N ARG A 166 9.15 10.76 -11.14
CA ARG A 166 9.37 11.28 -9.79
C ARG A 166 10.66 10.74 -9.22
N ALA A 167 11.37 11.59 -8.50
CA ALA A 167 12.57 11.20 -7.76
C ALA A 167 12.58 11.81 -6.37
N ARG A 168 13.13 11.07 -5.40
CA ARG A 168 13.38 11.54 -4.03
C ARG A 168 14.88 11.51 -3.79
N VAL A 169 15.45 12.67 -3.43
CA VAL A 169 16.90 12.85 -3.36
C VAL A 169 17.27 13.45 -2.01
N LEU A 170 18.15 12.79 -1.29
CA LEU A 170 18.81 13.30 -0.09
C LEU A 170 20.00 14.18 -0.49
N ILE A 171 20.08 15.36 0.11
CA ILE A 171 21.09 16.37 -0.19
C ILE A 171 21.87 16.66 1.08
N TYR A 172 23.21 16.62 0.95
CA TYR A 172 24.15 17.17 1.90
C TYR A 172 24.78 18.41 1.29
N ALA A 173 24.80 19.52 2.03
CA ALA A 173 25.34 20.77 1.56
C ALA A 173 26.05 21.53 2.67
N ASP A 174 27.05 22.31 2.28
CA ASP A 174 27.67 23.31 3.12
C ASP A 174 27.15 24.69 2.74
N GLN A 175 26.86 25.50 3.75
CA GLN A 175 26.42 26.87 3.60
C GLN A 175 27.45 27.81 4.20
N ASN A 176 27.76 28.87 3.47
CA ASN A 176 28.47 30.01 4.02
C ASN A 176 27.65 31.28 3.84
N ASN A 177 27.71 32.14 4.84
CA ASN A 177 26.97 33.39 4.90
C ASN A 177 27.97 34.50 5.21
N THR A 178 28.27 35.30 4.19
CA THR A 178 29.22 36.41 4.25
C THR A 178 28.48 37.74 4.31
N ARG A 179 28.84 38.57 5.28
CA ARG A 179 28.28 39.91 5.46
C ARG A 179 29.37 40.96 5.34
N THR A 180 29.12 41.97 4.50
CA THR A 180 30.14 42.96 4.10
C THR A 180 29.81 44.40 4.49
N ALA A 181 28.60 44.66 5.03
CA ALA A 181 28.19 45.98 5.51
C ALA A 181 28.06 46.09 7.04
N ALA A 182 28.48 45.07 7.78
CA ALA A 182 28.49 45.10 9.23
C ALA A 182 29.71 45.89 9.76
N LYS A 183 29.68 46.33 11.03
CA LYS A 183 30.83 47.01 11.68
C LYS A 183 32.14 46.19 11.59
N LYS A 184 32.03 44.88 11.41
CA LYS A 184 33.10 43.96 11.03
C LYS A 184 32.55 42.97 10.02
N ASP A 185 33.30 42.73 8.96
CA ASP A 185 33.03 41.64 8.04
C ASP A 185 33.10 40.31 8.78
N GLY A 186 32.25 39.37 8.38
CA GLY A 186 32.21 38.05 8.99
C GLY A 186 31.56 37.03 8.08
N THR A 187 32.16 35.84 8.06
CA THR A 187 31.63 34.67 7.38
C THR A 187 31.27 33.62 8.42
N THR A 188 30.04 33.13 8.36
CA THR A 188 29.58 32.00 9.18
C THR A 188 29.38 30.79 8.28
N TYR A 189 29.76 29.61 8.78
CA TYR A 189 29.63 28.34 8.08
C TYR A 189 28.62 27.45 8.81
N GLY A 190 27.85 26.67 8.05
CA GLY A 190 26.92 25.68 8.59
C GLY A 190 26.72 24.54 7.59
N ALA A 191 26.45 23.34 8.10
CA ALA A 191 26.05 22.21 7.28
C ALA A 191 24.51 22.16 7.17
N ALA A 192 24.01 21.68 6.05
CA ALA A 192 22.59 21.47 5.77
C ALA A 192 22.38 20.05 5.23
N MET A 193 21.33 19.40 5.72
CA MET A 193 20.84 18.12 5.20
C MET A 193 19.33 18.21 5.01
N PHE A 194 18.85 17.84 3.84
CA PHE A 194 17.43 17.85 3.51
C PHE A 194 17.12 16.92 2.34
N VAL A 195 15.85 16.58 2.17
CA VAL A 195 15.34 15.82 1.04
C VAL A 195 14.61 16.76 0.09
N VAL A 196 14.75 16.48 -1.21
CA VAL A 196 13.95 17.11 -2.26
C VAL A 196 13.19 16.06 -3.03
N GLU A 197 11.93 16.36 -3.33
CA GLU A 197 11.14 15.60 -4.29
C GLU A 197 11.22 16.32 -5.63
N ALA A 198 11.76 15.66 -6.63
CA ALA A 198 11.86 16.16 -7.99
C ALA A 198 10.82 15.48 -8.89
N VAL A 199 10.27 16.25 -9.81
CA VAL A 199 9.38 15.76 -10.86
C VAL A 199 9.97 16.12 -12.22
N ARG A 200 9.91 15.20 -13.17
CA ARG A 200 10.36 15.43 -14.53
C ARG A 200 9.23 16.08 -15.34
N LYS A 201 9.52 17.23 -15.94
CA LYS A 201 8.63 17.95 -16.86
C LYS A 201 9.46 18.48 -18.01
N ASP A 202 8.96 18.34 -19.23
CA ASP A 202 9.63 18.86 -20.43
C ASP A 202 11.10 18.41 -20.54
N ASN A 203 11.36 17.15 -20.19
CA ASN A 203 12.69 16.55 -20.15
C ASN A 203 13.68 17.18 -19.14
N ALA A 204 13.20 17.94 -18.15
CA ALA A 204 13.99 18.53 -17.08
C ALA A 204 13.42 18.17 -15.69
N TRP A 205 14.31 17.95 -14.73
CA TRP A 205 13.93 17.70 -13.34
C TRP A 205 13.71 19.02 -12.60
N ARG A 206 12.57 19.13 -11.93
CA ARG A 206 12.17 20.31 -11.16
C ARG A 206 11.77 19.89 -9.75
N ILE A 207 12.22 20.65 -8.75
CA ILE A 207 11.93 20.38 -7.35
C ILE A 207 10.48 20.79 -7.06
N ALA A 208 9.68 19.81 -6.64
CA ALA A 208 8.27 19.95 -6.30
C ALA A 208 8.02 20.06 -4.79
N ALA A 209 8.92 19.51 -3.98
CA ALA A 209 8.89 19.59 -2.52
C ALA A 209 10.29 19.68 -1.92
N ILE A 210 10.39 20.33 -0.77
CA ILE A 210 11.57 20.32 0.10
C ILE A 210 11.14 19.81 1.48
N ASP A 211 11.90 18.89 2.05
CA ASP A 211 11.71 18.29 3.36
C ASP A 211 13.01 18.40 4.16
N THR A 212 13.03 19.20 5.22
CA THR A 212 14.23 19.45 6.03
C THR A 212 14.43 18.42 7.15
N LEU A 213 13.77 17.26 7.09
CA LEU A 213 14.00 16.09 7.95
C LEU A 213 13.81 16.33 9.47
N GLY A 214 13.16 17.43 9.87
CA GLY A 214 13.00 17.77 11.28
C GLY A 214 12.35 19.12 11.61
N ALA A 215 11.76 19.82 10.63
CA ALA A 215 11.06 21.10 10.86
C ALA A 215 9.53 20.97 10.67
N GLY A 216 8.98 19.82 11.05
CA GLY A 216 7.56 19.46 10.91
C GLY A 216 7.05 18.61 12.06
N SER A 217 7.31 19.05 13.30
CA SER A 217 6.58 18.64 14.51
C SER A 217 6.06 19.89 15.21
#